data_AF-A0A958J059-F1
#
_entry.id   AF-A0A958J059-F1
#
_cell.length_a   1.000
_cell.length_b   1.000
_cell.length_c   1.000
_cell.angle_alpha   90.00
_cell.angle_beta   90.00
_cell.angle_gamma   90.00
#
_symmetry.space_group_name_H-M   'P 1'
#
loop_
_entity.id
_entity.type
_entity.pdbx_description
1 polymer ?
#
loop_
_entity_poly.entity_id
_entity_poly.type
_entity_poly.pdbx_seq_one_letter_code
_entity_poly.pdbx_strand_id
1 'polypeptide(L)'
;DTFKNNGRLFYIGAGTSGRLGVLDAAECPPTFGTSPEMVQGIIAGGEKALTSAQEGSEDKHDQGQKDLLARGFTKNDVLCGIAASYRTPYVLGALEKAHEMGAKTIFVTCNPRERITFPVDIAICVVVGPEVVMGSTRMKAGTATKLVLNMLTTASMIRMGKVFGNMMVDLMMTSRKLEERSKRTVMMVTGVDYETAVTVLANAKGHVKTALVMILADVDADTARHRLVQSNGFVRKALEITSV
;
A
#
# COMPACT_ATOMS: atom_id res chain seq x y z
N ASP A 1 12.20 3.12 2.59
CA ASP A 1 13.48 2.55 2.13
C ASP A 1 13.29 1.19 1.46
N THR A 2 12.59 0.25 2.09
CA THR A 2 12.16 -1.04 1.51
C THR A 2 11.73 -0.95 0.04
N PHE A 3 10.71 -0.16 -0.28
CA PHE A 3 10.23 0.01 -1.67
C PHE A 3 11.27 0.58 -2.65
N LYS A 4 12.17 1.44 -2.18
CA LYS A 4 13.25 1.99 -3.03
C LYS A 4 14.31 0.93 -3.37
N ASN A 5 14.43 -0.09 -2.52
CA ASN A 5 15.35 -1.22 -2.69
C ASN A 5 14.63 -2.47 -3.23
N ASN A 6 13.49 -2.28 -3.91
CA ASN A 6 12.67 -3.36 -4.50
C ASN A 6 12.12 -4.39 -3.50
N GLY A 7 12.15 -4.08 -2.20
CA GLY A 7 11.43 -4.87 -1.19
C GLY A 7 9.92 -4.61 -1.25
N ARG A 8 9.14 -5.49 -0.62
CA ARG A 8 7.67 -5.46 -0.60
C ARG A 8 7.14 -5.26 0.82
N LEU A 9 5.85 -4.94 0.92
CA LEU A 9 5.10 -4.88 2.17
C LEU A 9 4.11 -6.05 2.24
N PHE A 10 4.18 -6.82 3.31
CA PHE A 10 3.25 -7.92 3.59
C PHE A 10 2.39 -7.57 4.79
N TYR A 11 1.08 -7.53 4.61
CA TYR A 11 0.11 -7.56 5.70
C TYR A 11 -0.24 -9.00 6.02
N ILE A 12 -0.28 -9.36 7.30
CA ILE A 12 -0.75 -10.68 7.73
C ILE A 12 -1.70 -10.56 8.92
N GLY A 13 -2.83 -11.27 8.85
CA GLY A 13 -3.85 -11.22 9.90
C GLY A 13 -4.89 -12.33 9.79
N ALA A 14 -5.73 -12.45 10.80
CA ALA A 14 -6.90 -13.33 10.78
C ALA A 14 -8.21 -12.53 10.80
N GLY A 15 -9.30 -13.13 10.33
CA GLY A 15 -10.63 -12.53 10.35
C GLY A 15 -10.66 -11.12 9.74
N THR A 16 -11.27 -10.17 10.45
CA THR A 16 -11.36 -8.77 10.01
C THR A 16 -9.99 -8.13 9.77
N SER A 17 -9.00 -8.41 10.62
CA SER A 17 -7.65 -7.86 10.48
C SER A 17 -7.00 -8.28 9.15
N GLY A 18 -7.09 -9.57 8.83
CA GLY A 18 -6.57 -10.09 7.56
C GLY A 18 -7.32 -9.52 6.36
N ARG A 19 -8.66 -9.40 6.44
CA ARG A 19 -9.47 -8.79 5.36
C ARG A 19 -9.11 -7.33 5.11
N LEU A 20 -8.83 -6.55 6.16
CA LEU A 20 -8.41 -5.17 6.03
C LEU A 20 -7.02 -5.05 5.39
N GLY A 21 -6.09 -5.95 5.72
CA GLY A 21 -4.80 -6.05 5.04
C GLY A 21 -4.94 -6.34 3.54
N VAL A 22 -5.82 -7.29 3.18
CA VAL A 22 -6.11 -7.59 1.77
C VAL A 22 -6.77 -6.41 1.06
N LEU A 23 -7.71 -5.71 1.72
CA LEU A 23 -8.38 -4.53 1.17
C LEU A 23 -7.37 -3.42 0.82
N ASP A 24 -6.52 -3.03 1.77
CA ASP A 24 -5.54 -1.96 1.56
C ASP A 24 -4.53 -2.32 0.45
N ALA A 25 -4.08 -3.58 0.42
CA ALA A 25 -3.21 -4.09 -0.64
C ALA A 25 -3.88 -4.04 -2.03
N ALA A 26 -5.15 -4.45 -2.13
CA ALA A 26 -5.88 -4.47 -3.40
C ALA A 26 -6.14 -3.06 -3.97
N GLU A 27 -6.18 -2.03 -3.12
CA GLU A 27 -6.35 -0.64 -3.54
C GLU A 27 -5.05 0.00 -4.04
N CYS A 28 -3.88 -0.59 -3.75
CA CYS A 28 -2.59 -0.01 -4.15
C CYS A 28 -2.38 0.05 -5.68
N PRO A 29 -2.58 -1.03 -6.46
CA PRO A 29 -2.40 -0.99 -7.92
C PRO A 29 -3.26 0.07 -8.64
N PRO A 30 -4.60 0.12 -8.47
CA PRO A 30 -5.41 1.10 -9.19
C PRO A 30 -5.17 2.54 -8.73
N THR A 31 -4.75 2.75 -7.47
CA THR A 31 -4.52 4.08 -6.88
C THR A 31 -3.15 4.65 -7.22
N PHE A 32 -2.11 3.82 -7.18
CA PHE A 32 -0.72 4.27 -7.27
C PHE A 32 0.06 3.65 -8.44
N GLY A 33 -0.59 2.84 -9.28
CA GLY A 33 0.04 2.23 -10.46
C GLY A 33 1.18 1.30 -10.06
N THR A 34 1.03 0.61 -8.94
CA THR A 34 2.02 -0.32 -8.42
C THR A 34 1.77 -1.74 -8.93
N SER A 35 2.82 -2.55 -8.99
CA SER A 35 2.65 -3.99 -9.13
C SER A 35 1.81 -4.54 -7.96
N PRO A 36 0.89 -5.49 -8.19
CA PRO A 36 0.20 -6.22 -7.12
C PRO A 36 1.16 -6.89 -6.12
N GLU A 37 2.39 -7.19 -6.54
CA GLU A 37 3.40 -7.81 -5.68
C GLU A 37 3.99 -6.84 -4.63
N MET A 38 3.88 -5.53 -4.86
CA MET A 38 4.52 -4.51 -4.01
C MET A 38 3.91 -4.47 -2.60
N VAL A 39 2.59 -4.65 -2.51
CA VAL A 39 1.85 -4.69 -1.25
C VAL A 39 0.91 -5.89 -1.30
N GLN A 40 1.05 -6.82 -0.36
CA GLN A 40 0.29 -8.07 -0.35
C GLN A 40 -0.44 -8.26 0.98
N GLY A 41 -1.69 -8.72 0.91
CA GLY A 41 -2.45 -9.17 2.08
C GLY A 41 -2.47 -10.70 2.17
N ILE A 42 -2.14 -11.22 3.35
CA ILE A 42 -2.22 -12.63 3.70
C ILE A 42 -3.24 -12.78 4.83
N ILE A 43 -4.19 -13.70 4.66
CA ILE A 43 -5.26 -13.96 5.62
C ILE A 43 -5.22 -15.42 6.08
N ALA A 44 -5.31 -15.63 7.39
CA ALA A 44 -5.44 -16.96 7.98
C ALA A 44 -6.66 -17.70 7.39
N GLY A 45 -6.46 -18.93 6.90
CA GLY A 45 -7.49 -19.71 6.21
C GLY A 45 -7.59 -19.45 4.70
N GLY A 46 -6.73 -18.59 4.14
CA GLY A 46 -6.61 -18.36 2.70
C GLY A 46 -7.81 -17.65 2.08
N GLU A 47 -7.97 -17.75 0.76
CA GLU A 47 -8.99 -17.00 0.00
C GLU A 47 -10.42 -17.21 0.50
N LYS A 48 -10.76 -18.43 0.95
CA LYS A 48 -12.09 -18.72 1.53
C LYS A 48 -12.41 -17.83 2.74
N ALA A 49 -11.39 -17.42 3.49
CA ALA A 49 -11.55 -16.55 4.66
C ALA A 49 -11.98 -15.11 4.29
N LEU A 50 -11.88 -14.71 3.02
CA LEU A 50 -12.31 -13.38 2.57
C LEU A 50 -13.83 -13.22 2.66
N THR A 51 -14.58 -14.24 2.29
CA THR A 51 -16.04 -14.21 2.22
C THR A 51 -16.73 -14.99 3.31
N SER A 52 -16.02 -15.91 3.98
CA SER A 52 -16.55 -16.73 5.07
C SER A 52 -15.60 -16.74 6.28
N ALA A 53 -16.14 -16.92 7.49
CA ALA A 53 -15.27 -17.14 8.65
C ALA A 53 -14.67 -18.55 8.59
N GLN A 54 -13.39 -18.67 8.95
CA GLN A 54 -12.69 -19.94 9.02
C GLN A 54 -12.22 -20.16 10.47
N GLU A 55 -13.11 -20.73 11.29
CA GLU A 55 -12.85 -20.96 12.71
C GLU A 55 -11.58 -21.80 12.92
N GLY A 56 -10.81 -21.45 13.95
CA GLY A 56 -9.55 -22.14 14.31
C GLY A 56 -8.36 -21.86 13.39
N SER A 57 -8.53 -21.11 12.30
CA SER A 57 -7.38 -20.72 11.45
C SER A 57 -6.44 -19.74 12.14
N GLU A 58 -6.98 -18.90 13.04
CA GLU A 58 -6.21 -17.90 13.79
C GLU A 58 -5.30 -18.50 14.87
N ASP A 59 -5.62 -19.71 15.33
CA ASP A 59 -4.89 -20.43 16.38
C ASP A 59 -3.68 -21.22 15.85
N LYS A 60 -3.52 -21.31 14.53
CA LYS A 60 -2.44 -22.08 13.89
C LYS A 60 -1.16 -21.26 13.79
N HIS A 61 -0.36 -21.29 14.85
CA HIS A 61 0.92 -20.58 14.94
C HIS A 61 1.84 -20.82 13.72
N ASP A 62 2.18 -22.08 13.46
CA ASP A 62 3.08 -22.45 12.36
C ASP A 62 2.53 -22.16 10.97
N GLN A 63 1.22 -21.97 10.84
CA GLN A 63 0.62 -21.67 9.54
C GLN A 63 0.97 -20.25 9.08
N GLY A 64 1.12 -19.30 10.01
CA GLY A 64 1.52 -17.93 9.70
C GLY A 64 2.87 -17.86 9.00
N GLN A 65 3.86 -18.61 9.51
CA GLN A 65 5.17 -18.68 8.88
C GLN A 65 5.08 -19.33 7.49
N LYS A 66 4.30 -20.41 7.35
CA LYS A 66 4.20 -21.18 6.10
C LYS A 66 3.59 -20.33 5.00
N ASP A 67 2.50 -19.63 5.30
CA ASP A 67 1.82 -18.75 4.36
C ASP A 67 2.71 -17.57 3.96
N LEU A 68 3.46 -17.00 4.90
CA LEU A 68 4.41 -15.92 4.63
C LEU A 68 5.53 -16.38 3.68
N LEU A 69 6.16 -17.51 3.97
CA LEU A 69 7.25 -18.06 3.15
C LEU A 69 6.76 -18.51 1.78
N ALA A 70 5.53 -19.01 1.67
CA ALA A 70 4.93 -19.39 0.39
C ALA A 70 4.76 -18.20 -0.58
N ARG A 71 4.75 -16.95 -0.09
CA ARG A 71 4.78 -15.73 -0.92
C ARG A 71 6.20 -15.27 -1.29
N GLY A 72 7.20 -16.09 -0.98
CA GLY A 72 8.61 -15.80 -1.25
C GLY A 72 9.13 -14.63 -0.42
N PHE A 73 8.64 -14.45 0.82
CA PHE A 73 9.10 -13.40 1.74
C PHE A 73 10.62 -13.49 1.98
N THR A 74 11.28 -12.35 2.06
CA THR A 74 12.73 -12.23 2.25
C THR A 74 13.08 -11.17 3.31
N LYS A 75 14.34 -11.14 3.75
CA LYS A 75 14.86 -10.10 4.66
C LYS A 75 14.78 -8.67 4.12
N ASN A 76 14.61 -8.51 2.80
CA ASN A 76 14.49 -7.21 2.16
C ASN A 76 13.05 -6.67 2.21
N ASP A 77 12.08 -7.50 2.61
CA ASP A 77 10.68 -7.15 2.73
C ASP A 77 10.35 -6.63 4.15
N VAL A 78 9.15 -6.08 4.31
CA VAL A 78 8.58 -5.68 5.60
C VAL A 78 7.36 -6.54 5.87
N LEU A 79 7.30 -7.12 7.08
CA LEU A 79 6.09 -7.78 7.58
C LEU A 79 5.33 -6.84 8.52
N CYS A 80 4.04 -6.64 8.26
CA CYS A 80 3.11 -5.95 9.14
C CYS A 80 2.07 -6.95 9.64
N GLY A 81 2.25 -7.42 10.88
CA GLY A 81 1.28 -8.25 11.59
C GLY A 81 0.11 -7.41 12.10
N ILE A 82 -1.11 -7.90 11.91
CA ILE A 82 -2.33 -7.17 12.27
C ILE A 82 -3.21 -8.04 13.16
N ALA A 83 -3.38 -7.63 14.41
CA ALA A 83 -4.34 -8.23 15.31
C ALA A 83 -4.88 -7.18 16.28
N ALA A 84 -6.21 -7.04 16.34
CA ALA A 84 -6.84 -6.19 17.37
C ALA A 84 -6.45 -6.66 18.79
N SER A 85 -6.35 -7.98 18.97
CA SER A 85 -5.73 -8.62 20.14
C SER A 85 -4.19 -8.58 20.04
N TYR A 86 -3.47 -8.79 21.14
CA TYR A 86 -2.00 -8.88 21.12
C TYR A 86 -1.49 -10.33 21.02
N ARG A 87 -2.37 -11.33 20.86
CA ARG A 87 -2.05 -12.74 21.13
C ARG A 87 -2.42 -13.73 20.03
N THR A 88 -2.86 -13.28 18.86
CA THR A 88 -3.33 -14.16 17.79
C THR A 88 -2.19 -15.05 17.26
N PRO A 89 -2.17 -16.38 17.52
CA PRO A 89 -1.00 -17.22 17.25
C PRO A 89 -0.52 -17.20 15.81
N TYR A 90 -1.43 -17.22 14.83
CA TYR A 90 -1.09 -17.13 13.41
C TYR A 90 -0.24 -15.89 13.08
N VAL A 91 -0.55 -14.73 13.68
CA VAL A 91 0.17 -13.49 13.45
C VAL A 91 1.52 -13.50 14.17
N LEU A 92 1.56 -14.04 15.39
CA LEU A 92 2.80 -14.15 16.16
C LEU A 92 3.83 -15.04 15.46
N GLY A 93 3.43 -16.21 14.97
CA GLY A 93 4.34 -17.11 14.25
C GLY A 93 4.92 -16.51 12.97
N ALA A 94 4.16 -15.65 12.28
CA ALA A 94 4.68 -14.90 11.14
C ALA A 94 5.68 -13.81 11.56
N LEU A 95 5.40 -13.07 12.65
CA LEU A 95 6.29 -12.03 13.19
C LEU A 95 7.60 -12.60 13.69
N GLU A 96 7.54 -13.71 14.44
CA GLU A 96 8.72 -14.46 14.87
C GLU A 96 9.56 -14.86 13.66
N LYS A 97 8.94 -15.42 12.62
CA LYS A 97 9.67 -15.83 11.43
C LYS A 97 10.34 -14.67 10.71
N ALA A 98 9.63 -13.56 10.55
CA ALA A 98 10.20 -12.37 9.91
C ALA A 98 11.38 -11.81 10.72
N HIS A 99 11.27 -11.82 12.05
CA HIS A 99 12.34 -11.40 12.94
C HIS A 99 13.58 -12.30 12.82
N GLU A 100 13.42 -13.63 12.84
CA GLU A 100 14.52 -14.59 12.61
C GLU A 100 15.26 -14.37 11.29
N MET A 101 14.52 -13.99 10.24
CA MET A 101 15.09 -13.72 8.93
C MET A 101 15.80 -12.36 8.85
N GLY A 102 15.72 -11.53 9.89
CA GLY A 102 16.25 -10.18 9.93
C GLY A 102 15.45 -9.17 9.10
N ALA A 103 14.18 -9.50 8.78
CA ALA A 103 13.27 -8.59 8.10
C ALA A 103 12.72 -7.56 9.08
N LYS A 104 12.29 -6.41 8.55
CA LYS A 104 11.65 -5.38 9.37
C LYS A 104 10.21 -5.75 9.70
N THR A 105 9.83 -5.54 10.95
CA THR A 105 8.54 -5.96 11.50
C THR A 105 7.74 -4.78 12.05
N ILE A 106 6.46 -4.75 11.71
CA ILE A 106 5.46 -3.82 12.23
C ILE A 106 4.35 -4.67 12.87
N PHE A 107 3.85 -4.24 14.02
CA PHE A 107 2.66 -4.85 14.63
C PHE A 107 1.60 -3.79 14.90
N VAL A 108 0.41 -3.97 14.30
CA VAL A 108 -0.76 -3.11 14.52
C VAL A 108 -1.71 -3.80 15.47
N THR A 109 -1.98 -3.16 16.61
CA THR A 109 -2.90 -3.67 17.62
C THR A 109 -3.72 -2.57 18.29
N CYS A 110 -4.80 -2.96 18.95
CA CYS A 110 -5.65 -2.06 19.75
C CYS A 110 -5.45 -2.23 21.25
N ASN A 111 -4.36 -2.89 21.65
CA ASN A 111 -3.96 -3.06 23.04
C ASN A 111 -2.79 -2.12 23.40
N PRO A 112 -2.63 -1.76 24.69
CA PRO A 112 -1.50 -0.97 25.16
C PRO A 112 -0.14 -1.63 24.89
N ARG A 113 0.91 -0.82 24.72
CA ARG A 113 2.26 -1.28 24.37
C ARG A 113 2.83 -2.28 25.38
N GLU A 114 2.47 -2.13 26.66
CA GLU A 114 2.93 -2.96 27.77
C GLU A 114 2.47 -4.43 27.65
N ARG A 115 1.48 -4.71 26.80
CA ARG A 115 1.02 -6.09 26.50
C ARG A 115 1.89 -6.80 25.48
N ILE A 116 2.73 -6.09 24.74
CA ILE A 116 3.55 -6.66 23.67
C ILE A 116 4.87 -7.12 24.26
N THR A 117 5.03 -8.43 24.44
CA THR A 117 6.21 -9.06 25.08
C THR A 117 7.12 -9.77 24.09
N PHE A 118 6.80 -9.76 22.80
CA PHE A 118 7.56 -10.40 21.73
C PHE A 118 8.34 -9.36 20.91
N PRO A 119 9.43 -9.77 20.22
CA PRO A 119 10.24 -8.85 19.44
C PRO A 119 9.45 -8.28 18.24
N VAL A 120 9.45 -6.96 18.11
CA VAL A 120 8.92 -6.23 16.95
C VAL A 120 9.65 -4.88 16.84
N ASP A 121 10.05 -4.48 15.62
CA ASP A 121 10.75 -3.21 15.41
C ASP A 121 9.84 -2.01 15.69
N ILE A 122 8.58 -2.06 15.22
CA ILE A 122 7.61 -0.97 15.37
C ILE A 122 6.27 -1.55 15.85
N ALA A 123 5.78 -1.08 16.98
CA ALA A 123 4.42 -1.38 17.44
C ALA A 123 3.52 -0.14 17.33
N ILE A 124 2.44 -0.27 16.57
CA ILE A 124 1.40 0.75 16.42
C ILE A 124 0.22 0.32 17.30
N CYS A 125 0.11 0.94 18.48
CA CYS A 125 -0.87 0.61 19.50
C CYS A 125 -2.01 1.64 19.52
N VAL A 126 -3.11 1.35 18.85
CA VAL A 126 -4.27 2.26 18.75
C VAL A 126 -5.34 1.87 19.77
N VAL A 127 -5.18 2.31 21.01
CA VAL A 127 -6.09 1.94 22.12
C VAL A 127 -7.44 2.63 21.94
N VAL A 128 -8.44 1.91 21.42
CA VAL A 128 -9.79 2.42 21.13
C VAL A 128 -10.81 2.22 22.27
N GLY A 129 -10.39 1.58 23.37
CA GLY A 129 -11.24 1.21 24.50
C GLY A 129 -12.24 0.08 24.19
N PRO A 130 -13.12 -0.27 25.15
CA PRO A 130 -14.09 -1.36 24.99
C PRO A 130 -15.04 -1.16 23.82
N GLU A 131 -15.34 -2.21 23.07
CA GLU A 131 -16.31 -2.17 21.98
C GLU A 131 -17.75 -2.09 22.52
N VAL A 132 -18.66 -1.50 21.73
CA VAL A 132 -20.08 -1.40 22.12
C VAL A 132 -20.75 -2.78 22.25
N VAL A 133 -20.36 -3.72 21.39
CA VAL A 133 -20.61 -5.15 21.60
C VAL A 133 -19.32 -5.74 22.14
N MET A 134 -19.35 -6.23 23.39
CA MET A 134 -18.16 -6.77 24.06
C MET A 134 -17.47 -7.81 23.18
N GLY A 135 -16.19 -7.58 22.88
CA GLY A 135 -15.36 -8.47 22.05
C GLY A 135 -15.52 -8.31 20.53
N SER A 136 -16.48 -7.52 20.04
CA SER A 136 -16.68 -7.32 18.59
C SER A 136 -15.67 -6.33 18.00
N THR A 137 -14.39 -6.71 17.96
CA THR A 137 -13.28 -5.85 17.49
C THR A 137 -13.34 -5.51 16.00
N ARG A 138 -14.30 -6.07 15.25
CA ARG A 138 -14.59 -5.63 13.87
C ARG A 138 -15.09 -4.18 13.80
N MET A 139 -15.47 -3.59 14.94
CA MET A 139 -16.02 -2.24 15.07
C MET A 139 -14.89 -1.20 15.18
N LYS A 140 -14.69 -0.56 16.34
CA LYS A 140 -13.70 0.53 16.46
C LYS A 140 -12.29 0.08 16.15
N ALA A 141 -11.89 -1.10 16.63
CA ALA A 141 -10.56 -1.64 16.37
C ALA A 141 -10.34 -1.91 14.86
N GLY A 142 -11.34 -2.44 14.17
CA GLY A 142 -11.33 -2.59 12.70
C GLY A 142 -11.22 -1.25 11.98
N THR A 143 -12.01 -0.26 12.38
CA THR A 143 -11.94 1.10 11.81
C THR A 143 -10.57 1.73 12.01
N ALA A 144 -10.05 1.71 13.24
CA ALA A 144 -8.72 2.23 13.56
C ALA A 144 -7.62 1.53 12.74
N THR A 145 -7.70 0.21 12.63
CA THR A 145 -6.78 -0.58 11.80
C THR A 145 -6.81 -0.10 10.36
N LYS A 146 -8.00 0.05 9.74
CA LYS A 146 -8.12 0.56 8.36
C LYS A 146 -7.40 1.90 8.18
N LEU A 147 -7.60 2.84 9.11
CA LEU A 147 -6.97 4.16 9.04
C LEU A 147 -5.43 4.05 9.10
N VAL A 148 -4.89 3.20 9.98
CA VAL A 148 -3.45 2.94 10.05
C VAL A 148 -2.92 2.37 8.75
N LEU A 149 -3.56 1.35 8.18
CA LEU A 149 -3.08 0.72 6.93
C LEU A 149 -3.09 1.73 5.77
N ASN A 150 -4.17 2.49 5.64
CA ASN A 150 -4.26 3.55 4.63
C ASN A 150 -3.17 4.62 4.82
N MET A 151 -2.81 4.97 6.06
CA MET A 151 -1.70 5.88 6.32
C MET A 151 -0.35 5.26 5.91
N LEU A 152 -0.10 3.98 6.22
CA LEU A 152 1.15 3.30 5.87
C LEU A 152 1.37 3.28 4.35
N THR A 153 0.38 2.85 3.57
CA THR A 153 0.50 2.80 2.11
C THR A 153 0.49 4.19 1.50
N THR A 154 -0.48 5.04 1.83
CA THR A 154 -0.59 6.38 1.21
C THR A 154 0.63 7.24 1.48
N ALA A 155 1.10 7.32 2.73
CA ALA A 155 2.29 8.10 3.06
C ALA A 155 3.54 7.54 2.37
N SER A 156 3.68 6.22 2.29
CA SER A 156 4.79 5.58 1.57
C SER A 156 4.75 5.90 0.07
N MET A 157 3.57 5.83 -0.56
CA MET A 157 3.41 6.10 -1.99
C MET A 157 3.65 7.57 -2.35
N ILE A 158 3.23 8.51 -1.49
CA ILE A 158 3.62 9.93 -1.59
C ILE A 158 5.15 10.06 -1.56
N ARG A 159 5.82 9.38 -0.63
CA ARG A 159 7.30 9.35 -0.54
C ARG A 159 8.00 8.57 -1.64
N MET A 160 7.26 7.84 -2.48
CA MET A 160 7.72 7.20 -3.72
C MET A 160 7.38 8.02 -4.97
N GLY A 161 6.87 9.25 -4.80
CA GLY A 161 6.55 10.15 -5.91
C GLY A 161 5.30 9.77 -6.69
N LYS A 162 4.44 8.88 -6.16
CA LYS A 162 3.18 8.44 -6.83
C LYS A 162 2.09 9.52 -6.88
N VAL A 163 2.30 10.64 -6.20
CA VAL A 163 1.36 11.75 -6.03
C VAL A 163 2.05 13.07 -6.42
N PHE A 164 1.30 14.00 -7.01
CA PHE A 164 1.75 15.36 -7.30
C PHE A 164 0.77 16.37 -6.69
N GLY A 165 1.26 17.24 -5.79
CA GLY A 165 0.38 18.00 -4.91
C GLY A 165 -0.46 17.04 -4.05
N ASN A 166 -1.78 17.09 -4.21
CA ASN A 166 -2.73 16.12 -3.64
C ASN A 166 -3.38 15.22 -4.71
N MET A 167 -2.87 15.26 -5.95
CA MET A 167 -3.47 14.57 -7.09
C MET A 167 -2.84 13.19 -7.30
N MET A 168 -3.72 12.21 -7.54
CA MET A 168 -3.35 10.88 -8.01
C MET A 168 -2.89 10.99 -9.47
N VAL A 169 -1.59 10.89 -9.70
CA VAL A 169 -0.99 11.08 -11.03
C VAL A 169 -0.34 9.83 -11.60
N ASP A 170 -0.31 8.74 -10.84
CA ASP A 170 0.26 7.45 -11.24
C ASP A 170 -0.84 6.37 -11.30
N LEU A 171 -2.08 6.75 -11.62
CA LEU A 171 -3.19 5.83 -11.74
C LEU A 171 -3.12 5.01 -13.04
N MET A 172 -3.67 3.78 -13.00
CA MET A 172 -3.81 2.95 -14.21
C MET A 172 -5.16 3.19 -14.87
N MET A 173 -5.18 3.46 -16.18
CA MET A 173 -6.41 3.65 -16.95
C MET A 173 -7.07 2.31 -17.33
N THR A 174 -7.47 1.52 -16.32
CA THR A 174 -8.08 0.19 -16.51
C THR A 174 -9.61 0.23 -16.67
N SER A 175 -10.22 1.41 -16.62
CA SER A 175 -11.66 1.59 -16.82
C SER A 175 -11.96 2.98 -17.39
N ARG A 176 -13.12 3.13 -18.04
CA ARG A 176 -13.60 4.43 -18.54
C ARG A 176 -13.63 5.51 -17.46
N LYS A 177 -13.97 5.15 -16.22
CA LYS A 177 -13.93 6.06 -15.06
C LYS A 177 -12.51 6.58 -14.79
N LEU A 178 -11.51 5.71 -14.84
CA LEU A 178 -10.12 6.07 -14.58
C LEU A 178 -9.52 6.85 -15.76
N GLU A 179 -9.92 6.54 -16.99
CA GLU A 179 -9.56 7.33 -18.18
C GLU A 179 -10.08 8.78 -18.07
N GLU A 180 -11.37 8.96 -17.75
CA GLU A 180 -11.95 10.30 -17.54
C GLU A 180 -11.30 11.03 -16.36
N ARG A 181 -10.96 10.30 -15.30
CA ARG A 181 -10.20 10.87 -14.18
C ARG A 181 -8.82 11.34 -14.63
N SER A 182 -8.11 10.59 -15.47
CA SER A 182 -6.80 11.00 -16.01
C SER A 182 -6.89 12.30 -16.79
N LYS A 183 -7.87 12.43 -17.71
CA LYS A 183 -8.10 13.67 -18.48
C LYS A 183 -8.34 14.85 -17.54
N ARG A 184 -9.25 14.70 -16.58
CA ARG A 184 -9.55 15.74 -15.58
C ARG A 184 -8.34 16.09 -14.72
N THR A 185 -7.52 15.11 -14.32
CA THR A 185 -6.28 15.37 -13.58
C THR A 185 -5.32 16.23 -14.39
N VAL A 186 -5.12 15.92 -15.68
CA VAL A 186 -4.27 16.75 -16.55
C VAL A 186 -4.82 18.17 -16.64
N MET A 187 -6.10 18.33 -16.98
CA MET A 187 -6.74 19.66 -17.07
C MET A 187 -6.61 20.47 -15.77
N MET A 188 -6.90 19.87 -14.61
CA MET A 188 -6.83 20.56 -13.33
C MET A 188 -5.41 20.98 -12.95
N VAL A 189 -4.41 20.18 -13.32
CA VAL A 189 -3.02 20.45 -12.95
C VAL A 189 -2.37 21.45 -13.90
N THR A 190 -2.68 21.40 -15.19
CA THR A 190 -1.99 22.20 -16.21
C THR A 190 -2.82 23.36 -16.76
N GLY A 191 -4.13 23.39 -16.52
CA GLY A 191 -5.04 24.41 -17.01
C GLY A 191 -5.45 24.26 -18.48
N VAL A 192 -5.05 23.18 -19.16
CA VAL A 192 -5.41 22.94 -20.58
C VAL A 192 -6.86 22.50 -20.73
N ASP A 193 -7.40 22.65 -21.94
CA ASP A 193 -8.73 22.15 -22.29
C ASP A 193 -8.77 20.61 -22.43
N TYR A 194 -9.99 20.09 -22.58
CA TYR A 194 -10.25 18.65 -22.64
C TYR A 194 -9.62 17.99 -23.87
N GLU A 195 -9.71 18.61 -25.05
CA GLU A 195 -9.16 18.05 -26.29
C GLU A 195 -7.63 17.97 -26.23
N THR A 196 -6.98 19.02 -25.72
CA THR A 196 -5.54 19.04 -25.46
C THR A 196 -5.15 17.95 -24.47
N ALA A 197 -5.90 17.78 -23.38
CA ALA A 197 -5.64 16.72 -22.41
C ALA A 197 -5.76 15.31 -23.03
N VAL A 198 -6.74 15.08 -23.91
CA VAL A 198 -6.90 13.83 -24.67
C VAL A 198 -5.68 13.57 -25.56
N THR A 199 -5.28 14.56 -26.37
CA THR A 199 -4.15 14.43 -27.28
C THR A 199 -2.84 14.16 -26.55
N VAL A 200 -2.53 14.92 -25.49
CA VAL A 200 -1.28 14.74 -24.73
C VAL A 200 -1.27 13.39 -24.00
N LEU A 201 -2.40 12.96 -23.43
CA LEU A 201 -2.49 11.63 -22.81
C LEU A 201 -2.27 10.52 -23.84
N ALA A 202 -2.81 10.64 -25.05
CA ALA A 202 -2.55 9.68 -26.13
C ALA A 202 -1.06 9.62 -26.47
N ASN A 203 -0.39 10.76 -26.63
CA ASN A 203 1.06 10.85 -26.88
C ASN A 203 1.89 10.26 -25.72
N ALA A 204 1.44 10.45 -24.49
CA ALA A 204 2.03 9.87 -23.29
C ALA A 204 1.71 8.36 -23.12
N LYS A 205 0.98 7.73 -24.06
CA LYS A 205 0.47 6.35 -23.97
C LYS A 205 -0.34 6.11 -22.68
N GLY A 206 -1.09 7.13 -22.26
CA GLY A 206 -1.93 7.10 -21.08
C GLY A 206 -1.22 7.33 -19.75
N HIS A 207 0.09 7.57 -19.75
CA HIS A 207 0.85 7.81 -18.53
C HIS A 207 0.72 9.27 -18.09
N VAL A 208 -0.13 9.52 -17.08
CA VAL A 208 -0.49 10.87 -16.62
C VAL A 208 0.74 11.69 -16.20
N LYS A 209 1.71 11.11 -15.46
CA LYS A 209 2.94 11.83 -15.11
C LYS A 209 3.71 12.33 -16.32
N THR A 210 3.83 11.51 -17.37
CA THR A 210 4.51 11.92 -18.61
C THR A 210 3.74 13.07 -19.26
N ALA A 211 2.40 12.96 -19.36
CA ALA A 211 1.57 14.04 -19.90
C ALA A 211 1.75 15.37 -19.13
N LEU A 212 1.81 15.31 -17.80
CA LEU A 212 2.06 16.49 -16.97
C LEU A 212 3.43 17.12 -17.26
N VAL A 213 4.49 16.32 -17.35
CA VAL A 213 5.84 16.84 -17.63
C VAL A 213 5.93 17.39 -19.05
N MET A 214 5.30 16.75 -20.04
CA MET A 214 5.24 17.26 -21.42
C MET A 214 4.66 18.66 -21.47
N ILE A 215 3.52 18.90 -20.81
CA ILE A 215 2.84 20.20 -20.83
C ILE A 215 3.60 21.23 -20.00
N LEU A 216 3.95 20.89 -18.74
CA LEU A 216 4.49 21.86 -17.79
C LEU A 216 5.94 22.24 -18.07
N ALA A 217 6.71 21.39 -18.74
CA ALA A 217 8.09 21.66 -19.12
C ALA A 217 8.28 21.91 -20.62
N ASP A 218 7.20 21.90 -21.40
CA ASP A 218 7.19 22.08 -22.86
C ASP A 218 8.19 21.18 -23.59
N VAL A 219 8.02 19.86 -23.42
CA VAL A 219 8.90 18.84 -24.02
C VAL A 219 8.11 17.68 -24.61
N ASP A 220 8.75 16.94 -25.51
CA ASP A 220 8.20 15.71 -26.07
C ASP A 220 8.07 14.58 -25.01
N ALA A 221 7.35 13.52 -25.38
CA ALA A 221 7.05 12.40 -24.49
C ALA A 221 8.28 11.61 -24.05
N ASP A 222 9.31 11.49 -24.89
CA ASP A 222 10.51 10.72 -24.57
C ASP A 222 11.43 11.51 -23.65
N THR A 223 11.60 12.81 -23.90
CA THR A 223 12.27 13.74 -22.98
C THR A 223 11.58 13.75 -21.61
N ALA A 224 10.24 13.84 -21.58
CA ALA A 224 9.47 13.78 -20.35
C ALA A 224 9.67 12.45 -19.58
N ARG A 225 9.68 11.30 -20.28
CA ARG A 225 9.98 10.00 -19.67
C ARG A 225 11.40 9.95 -19.10
N HIS A 226 12.39 10.45 -19.83
CA HIS A 226 13.77 10.50 -19.36
C HIS A 226 13.91 11.35 -18.08
N ARG A 227 13.30 12.53 -18.03
CA ARG A 227 13.28 13.38 -16.82
C ARG A 227 12.59 12.69 -15.65
N LEU A 228 11.52 11.94 -15.90
CA LEU A 228 10.85 11.15 -14.86
C LEU A 228 11.74 10.01 -14.33
N VAL A 229 12.50 9.33 -15.18
CA VAL A 229 13.46 8.31 -14.73
C VAL A 229 14.55 8.94 -13.86
N GLN A 230 15.18 10.02 -14.31
CA GLN A 230 16.24 10.72 -13.57
C GLN A 230 15.76 11.28 -12.22
N SER A 231 14.49 11.67 -12.12
CA SER A 231 13.88 12.17 -10.90
C SER A 231 13.29 11.08 -9.99
N ASN A 232 13.50 9.80 -10.29
CA ASN A 232 12.89 8.67 -9.58
C ASN A 232 11.34 8.75 -9.54
N GLY A 233 10.74 9.21 -10.64
CA GLY A 233 9.29 9.30 -10.83
C GLY A 233 8.63 10.51 -10.17
N PHE A 234 9.38 11.44 -9.58
CA PHE A 234 8.84 12.64 -8.96
C PHE A 234 8.61 13.75 -10.00
N VAL A 235 7.35 14.04 -10.31
CA VAL A 235 6.97 15.09 -11.29
C VAL A 235 7.62 16.43 -10.96
N ARG A 236 7.53 16.93 -9.72
CA ARG A 236 8.12 18.24 -9.33
C ARG A 236 9.62 18.32 -9.65
N LYS A 237 10.37 17.27 -9.34
CA LYS A 237 11.80 17.19 -9.63
C LYS A 237 12.07 17.06 -11.14
N ALA A 238 11.23 16.31 -11.86
CA ALA A 238 11.36 16.18 -13.31
C ALA A 238 11.22 17.52 -14.04
N LEU A 239 10.41 18.45 -13.52
CA LEU A 239 10.24 19.79 -14.08
C LEU A 239 11.48 20.69 -13.89
N GLU A 240 12.28 20.44 -12.86
CA GLU A 240 13.50 21.21 -12.57
C GLU A 240 14.71 20.74 -13.40
N ILE A 241 14.61 19.59 -14.07
CA ILE A 241 15.67 19.07 -14.94
C ILE A 241 15.61 19.81 -16.28
N THR A 242 16.54 20.73 -16.52
CA THR A 242 16.77 21.31 -17.84
C THR A 242 17.67 20.38 -18.66
N SER A 243 17.25 20.05 -19.88
CA SER A 243 18.12 19.37 -20.85
C SER A 243 19.31 20.28 -21.15
N VAL A 244 20.54 19.75 -21.08
CA VAL A 244 21.75 20.43 -21.59
C VAL A 244 21.71 20.46 -23.12
#